data_AF-A0A1I1AZG6-F1
#
_entry.id   AF-A0A1I1AZG6-F1
#
_cell.length_a   1.000
_cell.length_b   1.000
_cell.length_c   1.000
_cell.angle_alpha   90.00
_cell.angle_beta   90.00
_cell.angle_gamma   90.00
#
_symmetry.space_group_name_H-M   'P 1'
#
loop_
_entity.id
_entity.type
_entity.pdbx_description
1 polymer ?
#
loop_
_entity_poly.entity_id
_entity_poly.type
_entity_poly.pdbx_seq_one_letter_code
_entity_poly.pdbx_strand_id
1 'polypeptide(L)'
;MISSILDLIVSDLPERTVQMTSGCAYGDENALTEIGDGTEVTLVNGRHSEKAVVRMRSGGECFHGSFELGAALARQLRLTGDKRYKLVYDTERKTLKIGLSPLSAASASIGSDAKLGAGRLSIGYALLSRLGLPDDRRDHTLTLRHGGRSRRLAVRSPANLFESGLNLHPDAVRALKLRTGTAYKLSYDQRSKELVVKPAGSKSAGAGQDKKEANRSGGTNRSTGASRSEGANRSGGVNRSAGANRSGGGSVSHPPASGKKRSTGAAGNRPAPEPNARARTRKPTSPATARDDRPPAARVSKPVRQEKITRPAPVFRTVKGSGAGKRSKSGPAAASTPYMPKGRA
;
A
#
# COMPACT_ATOMS: atom_id res chain seq x y z
N MET A 1 -4.98 -5.11 -19.92
CA MET A 1 -4.97 -4.21 -18.74
C MET A 1 -4.14 -4.86 -17.67
N ILE A 2 -3.13 -4.15 -17.17
CA ILE A 2 -2.26 -4.61 -16.08
C ILE A 2 -2.58 -3.81 -14.83
N SER A 3 -2.44 -4.43 -13.65
CA SER A 3 -2.73 -3.75 -12.39
C SER A 3 -1.79 -4.15 -11.28
N SER A 4 -1.51 -3.20 -10.38
CA SER A 4 -0.72 -3.43 -9.17
C SER A 4 -1.25 -2.60 -8.02
N ILE A 5 -0.86 -2.95 -6.79
CA ILE A 5 -1.15 -2.19 -5.59
C ILE A 5 0.17 -1.63 -5.09
N LEU A 6 0.25 -0.30 -4.97
CA LEU A 6 1.47 0.40 -4.57
C LEU A 6 1.17 1.44 -3.50
N ASP A 7 2.16 1.73 -2.66
CA ASP A 7 2.11 2.85 -1.74
C ASP A 7 2.55 4.15 -2.44
N LEU A 8 1.80 5.23 -2.22
CA LEU A 8 2.16 6.56 -2.71
C LEU A 8 3.06 7.27 -1.71
N ILE A 9 4.23 7.68 -2.19
CA ILE A 9 5.12 8.59 -1.47
C ILE A 9 5.05 9.96 -2.16
N VAL A 10 4.96 11.03 -1.39
CA VAL A 10 5.05 12.39 -1.94
C VAL A 10 6.47 12.89 -1.69
N SER A 11 7.21 13.09 -2.78
CA SER A 11 8.64 13.41 -2.78
C SER A 11 8.89 14.72 -3.52
N ASP A 12 10.11 15.23 -3.42
CA ASP A 12 10.58 16.33 -4.27
C ASP A 12 11.01 15.75 -5.62
N LEU A 13 10.10 15.80 -6.60
CA LEU A 13 10.33 15.31 -7.96
C LEU A 13 10.08 16.44 -8.95
N PRO A 14 10.73 16.40 -10.13
CA PRO A 14 10.41 17.31 -11.22
C PRO A 14 8.91 17.29 -11.53
N GLU A 15 8.40 18.42 -11.99
CA GLU A 15 7.00 18.50 -12.43
C GLU A 15 6.67 17.40 -13.44
N ARG A 16 5.45 16.87 -13.38
CA ARG A 16 4.95 15.84 -14.30
C ARG A 16 5.83 14.58 -14.34
N THR A 17 6.54 14.25 -13.27
CA THR A 17 7.26 12.98 -13.15
C THR A 17 6.55 12.08 -12.14
N VAL A 18 6.39 10.81 -12.52
CA VAL A 18 6.02 9.73 -11.59
C VAL A 18 7.16 8.74 -11.55
N GLN A 19 7.74 8.54 -10.38
CA GLN A 19 8.77 7.52 -10.20
C GLN A 19 8.12 6.24 -9.69
N MET A 20 8.40 5.10 -10.29
CA MET A 20 7.84 3.81 -9.90
C MET A 20 8.98 2.88 -9.50
N THR A 21 8.90 2.35 -8.29
CA THR A 21 9.85 1.35 -7.83
C THR A 21 9.32 -0.03 -8.18
N SER A 22 10.10 -0.78 -8.95
CA SER A 22 9.79 -2.14 -9.37
C SER A 22 10.93 -3.09 -9.02
N GLY A 23 10.66 -4.40 -9.01
CA GLY A 23 11.67 -5.41 -8.69
C GLY A 23 12.16 -5.34 -7.25
N CYS A 24 11.23 -5.19 -6.30
CA CYS A 24 11.56 -5.28 -4.88
C CYS A 24 12.11 -6.67 -4.55
N ALA A 25 13.31 -6.75 -3.98
CA ALA A 25 13.98 -8.01 -3.68
C ALA A 25 13.13 -8.99 -2.82
N TYR A 26 12.19 -8.46 -2.03
CA TYR A 26 11.35 -9.23 -1.10
C TYR A 26 9.84 -9.04 -1.31
N GLY A 27 9.45 -8.37 -2.40
CA GLY A 27 8.07 -8.08 -2.74
C GLY A 27 7.56 -8.91 -3.91
N ASP A 28 6.24 -8.90 -4.11
CA ASP A 28 5.63 -9.49 -5.30
C ASP A 28 6.04 -8.69 -6.55
N GLU A 29 6.12 -9.36 -7.69
CA GLU A 29 6.41 -8.70 -8.96
C GLU A 29 5.34 -7.65 -9.28
N ASN A 30 5.80 -6.46 -9.64
CA ASN A 30 4.92 -5.37 -10.06
C ASN A 30 4.71 -5.45 -11.57
N ALA A 31 3.52 -5.86 -12.01
CA ALA A 31 3.16 -5.96 -13.42
C ALA A 31 3.27 -4.62 -14.19
N LEU A 32 3.39 -3.48 -13.50
CA LEU A 32 3.49 -2.16 -14.13
C LEU A 32 4.86 -1.88 -14.77
N THR A 33 5.83 -2.81 -14.70
CA THR A 33 7.09 -2.73 -15.45
C THR A 33 6.89 -2.63 -16.96
N GLU A 34 5.79 -3.15 -17.48
CA GLU A 34 5.43 -3.10 -18.92
C GLU A 34 5.20 -1.67 -19.45
N ILE A 35 5.00 -0.67 -18.59
CA ILE A 35 4.82 0.73 -19.03
C ILE A 35 6.10 1.26 -19.71
N GLY A 36 7.28 0.77 -19.30
CA GLY A 36 8.57 1.24 -19.79
C GLY A 36 9.04 2.57 -19.15
N ASP A 37 10.35 2.73 -19.03
CA ASP A 37 10.96 4.00 -18.57
C ASP A 37 10.82 5.10 -19.62
N GLY A 38 10.54 6.32 -19.19
CA GLY A 38 10.38 7.48 -20.06
C GLY A 38 9.03 7.58 -20.76
N THR A 39 8.11 6.63 -20.54
CA THR A 39 6.79 6.64 -21.17
C THR A 39 5.92 7.77 -20.62
N GLU A 40 5.40 8.63 -21.51
CA GLU A 40 4.33 9.58 -21.16
C GLU A 40 3.00 8.82 -20.97
N VAL A 41 2.38 9.03 -19.82
CA VAL A 41 1.07 8.47 -19.46
C VAL A 41 0.11 9.57 -19.01
N THR A 42 -1.18 9.29 -19.16
CA THR A 42 -2.23 10.10 -18.52
C THR A 42 -2.60 9.48 -17.18
N LEU A 43 -2.27 10.15 -16.08
CA LEU A 43 -2.65 9.76 -14.72
C LEU A 43 -4.10 10.18 -14.48
N VAL A 44 -4.94 9.27 -13.98
CA VAL A 44 -6.36 9.54 -13.75
C VAL A 44 -6.77 9.12 -12.35
N ASN A 45 -7.32 10.04 -11.55
CA ASN A 45 -7.97 9.74 -10.28
C ASN A 45 -9.37 10.39 -10.23
N GLY A 46 -10.42 9.58 -10.36
CA GLY A 46 -11.79 10.07 -10.44
C GLY A 46 -12.01 10.98 -11.66
N ARG A 47 -12.28 12.26 -11.42
CA ARG A 47 -12.47 13.29 -12.47
C ARG A 47 -11.19 14.08 -12.77
N HIS A 48 -10.12 13.86 -12.01
CA HIS A 48 -8.85 14.56 -12.17
C HIS A 48 -7.94 13.77 -13.10
N SER A 49 -7.26 14.49 -14.00
CA SER A 49 -6.38 13.90 -15.00
C SER A 49 -5.19 14.81 -15.25
N GLU A 50 -4.00 14.24 -15.30
CA GLU A 50 -2.75 14.97 -15.57
C GLU A 50 -1.80 14.10 -16.40
N LYS A 51 -1.01 14.72 -17.28
CA LYS A 51 0.05 14.02 -18.01
C LYS A 51 1.33 13.94 -17.16
N ALA A 52 1.99 12.79 -17.19
CA ALA A 52 3.27 12.60 -16.53
C ALA A 52 4.17 11.62 -17.29
N VAL A 53 5.47 11.78 -17.12
CA VAL A 53 6.50 10.84 -17.59
C VAL A 53 6.80 9.84 -16.48
N VAL A 54 6.72 8.55 -16.81
CA VAL A 54 7.06 7.46 -15.91
C VAL A 54 8.57 7.28 -15.86
N ARG A 55 9.11 7.20 -14.65
CA ARG A 55 10.51 6.86 -14.38
C ARG A 55 10.58 5.58 -13.59
N MET A 56 11.20 4.54 -14.14
CA MET A 56 11.36 3.26 -13.47
C MET A 56 12.64 3.27 -12.65
N ARG A 57 12.51 2.97 -11.35
CA ARG A 57 13.64 2.66 -10.48
C ARG A 57 13.71 1.14 -10.34
N SER A 58 14.82 0.55 -10.78
CA SER A 58 15.12 -0.88 -10.61
C SER A 58 15.98 -1.10 -9.36
N GLY A 59 15.82 -2.27 -8.73
CA GLY A 59 16.85 -2.85 -7.86
C GLY A 59 17.03 -2.19 -6.49
N GLY A 60 15.94 -1.96 -5.75
CA GLY A 60 16.01 -1.49 -4.36
C GLY A 60 15.77 -2.59 -3.32
N GLU A 61 16.37 -2.44 -2.13
CA GLU A 61 15.98 -3.17 -0.93
C GLU A 61 14.59 -2.67 -0.46
N CYS A 62 13.54 -3.16 -1.12
CA CYS A 62 12.16 -2.89 -0.73
C CYS A 62 11.37 -4.19 -0.51
N PHE A 63 10.33 -4.09 0.31
CA PHE A 63 9.42 -5.21 0.63
C PHE A 63 8.06 -5.08 -0.05
N HIS A 64 7.76 -3.90 -0.60
CA HIS A 64 6.54 -3.63 -1.33
C HIS A 64 6.79 -2.53 -2.37
N GLY A 65 6.07 -2.61 -3.49
CA GLY A 65 6.18 -1.61 -4.54
C GLY A 65 5.63 -0.26 -4.08
N SER A 66 6.28 0.80 -4.54
CA SER A 66 5.85 2.18 -4.29
C SER A 66 5.88 2.97 -5.59
N PHE A 67 5.12 4.06 -5.61
CA PHE A 67 5.27 5.10 -6.61
C PHE A 67 5.35 6.46 -5.92
N GLU A 68 6.10 7.36 -6.53
CA GLU A 68 6.39 8.68 -5.99
C GLU A 68 5.86 9.75 -6.93
N LEU A 69 5.27 10.79 -6.36
CA LEU A 69 4.79 11.97 -7.09
C LEU A 69 5.29 13.25 -6.43
N GLY A 70 5.54 14.27 -7.25
CA GLY A 70 5.73 15.64 -6.76
C GLY A 70 4.47 16.15 -6.05
N ALA A 71 4.65 16.98 -5.01
CA ALA A 71 3.53 17.51 -4.21
C ALA A 71 2.48 18.27 -5.05
N ALA A 72 2.90 18.98 -6.11
CA ALA A 72 1.98 19.68 -7.01
C ALA A 72 1.06 18.70 -7.76
N LEU A 73 1.64 17.66 -8.36
CA LEU A 73 0.92 16.64 -9.12
C LEU A 73 -0.02 15.81 -8.23
N ALA A 74 0.44 15.44 -7.02
CA ALA A 74 -0.40 14.77 -6.03
C ALA A 74 -1.63 15.62 -5.65
N ARG A 75 -1.47 16.94 -5.44
CA ARG A 75 -2.59 17.86 -5.17
C ARG A 75 -3.56 17.97 -6.34
N GLN A 76 -3.07 18.10 -7.57
CA GLN A 76 -3.91 18.17 -8.77
C GLN A 76 -4.77 16.92 -8.92
N LEU A 77 -4.18 15.75 -8.67
CA LEU A 77 -4.87 14.46 -8.71
C LEU A 77 -5.65 14.12 -7.45
N ARG A 78 -5.70 15.00 -6.43
CA ARG A 78 -6.34 14.74 -5.12
C ARG A 78 -5.84 13.46 -4.43
N LEU A 79 -4.56 13.15 -4.58
CA LEU A 79 -3.90 12.04 -3.92
C LEU A 79 -3.27 12.49 -2.61
N THR A 80 -3.32 11.61 -1.61
CA THR A 80 -2.66 11.80 -0.31
C THR A 80 -1.52 10.80 -0.19
N GLY A 81 -0.33 11.29 0.21
CA GLY A 81 0.83 10.44 0.52
C GLY A 81 0.56 9.49 1.68
N ASP A 82 1.42 8.48 1.82
CA ASP A 82 1.32 7.43 2.84
C ASP A 82 -0.02 6.68 2.79
N LYS A 83 -0.54 6.51 1.57
CA LYS A 83 -1.75 5.76 1.26
C LYS A 83 -1.46 4.74 0.17
N ARG A 84 -2.24 3.67 0.21
CA ARG A 84 -2.15 2.58 -0.75
C ARG A 84 -3.16 2.75 -1.86
N TYR A 85 -2.72 2.60 -3.09
CA TYR A 85 -3.54 2.75 -4.29
C TYR A 85 -3.43 1.51 -5.17
N LYS A 86 -4.56 1.15 -5.77
CA LYS A 86 -4.59 0.24 -6.92
C LYS A 86 -4.39 1.08 -8.18
N LEU A 87 -3.39 0.70 -8.95
CA LEU A 87 -3.06 1.28 -10.25
C LEU A 87 -3.49 0.30 -11.33
N VAL A 88 -4.17 0.79 -12.35
CA VAL A 88 -4.60 0.01 -13.52
C VAL A 88 -4.15 0.73 -14.77
N TYR A 89 -3.24 0.12 -15.52
CA TYR A 89 -2.73 0.67 -16.77
C TYR A 89 -3.46 0.09 -17.98
N ASP A 90 -3.95 1.00 -18.80
CA ASP A 90 -4.50 0.76 -20.12
C ASP A 90 -3.41 1.04 -21.16
N THR A 91 -2.90 -0.02 -21.77
CA THR A 91 -1.79 0.01 -22.74
C THR A 91 -2.18 0.72 -24.03
N GLU A 92 -3.43 0.60 -24.47
CA GLU A 92 -3.93 1.23 -25.71
C GLU A 92 -4.05 2.74 -25.52
N ARG A 93 -4.62 3.16 -24.39
CA ARG A 93 -4.87 4.58 -24.09
C ARG A 93 -3.73 5.27 -23.37
N LYS A 94 -2.65 4.55 -23.06
CA LYS A 94 -1.55 5.01 -22.19
C LYS A 94 -2.06 5.71 -20.93
N THR A 95 -3.09 5.15 -20.32
CA THR A 95 -3.79 5.76 -19.19
C THR A 95 -3.55 4.93 -17.94
N LEU A 96 -3.07 5.58 -16.87
CA LEU A 96 -2.84 4.96 -15.57
C LEU A 96 -3.92 5.44 -14.59
N LYS A 97 -4.92 4.58 -14.37
CA LYS A 97 -6.01 4.85 -13.42
C LYS A 97 -5.53 4.55 -12.00
N ILE A 98 -5.72 5.50 -11.10
CA ILE A 98 -5.30 5.45 -9.70
C ILE A 98 -6.56 5.44 -8.84
N GLY A 99 -6.75 4.41 -8.02
CA GLY A 99 -7.87 4.29 -7.09
C GLY A 99 -7.41 3.88 -5.70
N LEU A 100 -8.03 4.42 -4.65
CA LEU A 100 -7.64 4.10 -3.27
C LEU A 100 -7.88 2.60 -2.98
N SER A 101 -6.88 1.92 -2.42
CA SER A 101 -6.94 0.51 -2.02
C SER A 101 -6.54 0.36 -0.55
N PRO A 102 -7.42 0.74 0.39
CA PRO A 102 -7.07 0.90 1.80
C PRO A 102 -6.92 -0.43 2.55
N LEU A 103 -7.37 -1.53 1.95
CA LEU A 103 -7.37 -2.86 2.56
C LEU A 103 -6.12 -3.61 2.11
N SER A 104 -5.35 -4.07 3.09
CA SER A 104 -4.18 -4.91 2.89
C SER A 104 -4.34 -6.21 3.65
N ALA A 105 -3.66 -7.26 3.18
CA ALA A 105 -3.62 -8.54 3.86
C ALA A 105 -2.19 -9.09 3.89
N ALA A 106 -1.85 -9.77 4.98
CA ALA A 106 -0.56 -10.45 5.15
C ALA A 106 -0.73 -11.66 6.07
N SER A 107 0.34 -12.41 6.31
CA SER A 107 0.39 -13.40 7.38
C SER A 107 1.62 -13.17 8.23
N ALA A 108 1.50 -13.38 9.55
CA ALA A 108 2.62 -13.26 10.46
C ALA A 108 2.42 -14.13 11.70
N SER A 109 3.52 -14.54 12.32
CA SER A 109 3.50 -15.15 13.65
C SER A 109 3.37 -14.08 14.73
N ILE A 110 2.56 -14.36 15.74
CA ILE A 110 2.44 -13.48 16.93
C ILE A 110 3.55 -13.84 17.91
N GLY A 111 4.38 -12.86 18.26
CA GLY A 111 5.33 -12.97 19.36
C GLY A 111 4.85 -12.24 20.61
N SER A 112 5.51 -12.50 21.73
CA SER A 112 5.28 -11.81 23.00
C SER A 112 6.60 -11.24 23.50
N ASP A 113 6.65 -9.93 23.70
CA ASP A 113 7.84 -9.23 24.19
C ASP A 113 7.47 -8.26 25.31
N ALA A 114 7.90 -8.57 26.54
CA ALA A 114 7.68 -7.74 27.70
C ALA A 114 8.45 -6.41 27.64
N LYS A 115 9.52 -6.32 26.84
CA LYS A 115 10.37 -5.12 26.73
C LYS A 115 9.71 -3.99 25.94
N LEU A 116 8.62 -4.25 25.21
CA LEU A 116 7.88 -3.22 24.45
C LEU A 116 7.20 -2.18 25.36
N GLY A 117 6.92 -2.55 26.61
CA GLY A 117 6.05 -1.78 27.51
C GLY A 117 4.57 -1.99 27.20
N ALA A 118 3.73 -1.82 28.22
CA ALA A 118 2.29 -2.01 28.10
C ALA A 118 1.67 -1.05 27.07
N GLY A 119 0.64 -1.52 26.36
CA GLY A 119 -0.06 -0.72 25.35
C GLY A 119 0.71 -0.52 24.03
N ARG A 120 1.84 -1.19 23.84
CA ARG A 120 2.63 -1.14 22.61
C ARG A 120 2.65 -2.47 21.87
N LEU A 121 2.94 -2.38 20.58
CA LEU A 121 3.26 -3.50 19.71
C LEU A 121 4.49 -3.15 18.85
N SER A 122 5.19 -4.17 18.37
CA SER A 122 6.26 -4.01 17.38
C SER A 122 5.90 -4.77 16.10
N ILE A 123 6.01 -4.10 14.95
CA ILE A 123 5.77 -4.68 13.63
C ILE A 123 7.07 -4.62 12.87
N GLY A 124 7.59 -5.77 12.47
CA GLY A 124 8.77 -5.82 11.62
C GLY A 124 8.54 -5.12 10.28
N TYR A 125 9.59 -4.47 9.75
CA TYR A 125 9.48 -3.56 8.61
C TYR A 125 8.93 -4.23 7.34
N ALA A 126 9.29 -5.50 7.09
CA ALA A 126 8.74 -6.27 5.97
C ALA A 126 7.22 -6.45 6.08
N LEU A 127 6.72 -6.73 7.29
CA LEU A 127 5.30 -6.89 7.54
C LEU A 127 4.57 -5.54 7.48
N LEU A 128 5.17 -4.49 8.05
CA LEU A 128 4.67 -3.12 8.01
C LEU A 128 4.44 -2.67 6.55
N SER A 129 5.44 -2.89 5.70
CA SER A 129 5.38 -2.61 4.26
C SER A 129 4.28 -3.40 3.56
N ARG A 130 4.15 -4.71 3.81
CA ARG A 130 3.09 -5.52 3.20
C ARG A 130 1.68 -5.11 3.62
N LEU A 131 1.52 -4.60 4.84
CA LEU A 131 0.24 -4.09 5.33
C LEU A 131 -0.06 -2.67 4.85
N GLY A 132 0.92 -1.94 4.31
CA GLY A 132 0.74 -0.53 3.92
C GLY A 132 0.54 0.35 5.14
N LEU A 133 1.20 0.01 6.24
CA LEU A 133 1.29 0.91 7.38
C LEU A 133 2.33 1.99 7.03
N PRO A 134 2.06 3.27 7.34
CA PRO A 134 3.08 4.30 7.17
C PRO A 134 4.29 4.01 8.06
N ASP A 135 5.49 4.24 7.55
CA ASP A 135 6.73 4.26 8.36
C ASP A 135 6.93 5.65 8.99
N ASP A 136 5.86 6.22 9.55
CA ASP A 136 6.01 7.41 10.36
C ASP A 136 6.56 6.98 11.72
N ARG A 137 7.85 7.23 11.97
CA ARG A 137 8.53 6.95 13.25
C ARG A 137 7.95 7.70 14.47
N ARG A 138 6.80 8.35 14.31
CA ARG A 138 6.04 9.01 15.38
C ARG A 138 5.10 7.97 15.98
N ASP A 139 4.62 8.18 17.21
CA ASP A 139 3.77 7.23 17.94
C ASP A 139 2.41 6.98 17.26
N HIS A 140 2.41 6.26 16.14
CA HIS A 140 1.23 5.84 15.43
C HIS A 140 0.45 4.84 16.29
N THR A 141 -0.87 5.00 16.37
CA THR A 141 -1.73 4.07 17.08
C THR A 141 -2.69 3.39 16.11
N LEU A 142 -2.88 2.09 16.30
CA LEU A 142 -3.87 1.29 15.59
C LEU A 142 -4.74 0.49 16.57
N THR A 143 -5.88 0.02 16.09
CA THR A 143 -6.74 -0.91 16.83
C THR A 143 -6.47 -2.33 16.36
N LEU A 144 -5.94 -3.18 17.24
CA LEU A 144 -5.75 -4.60 16.97
C LEU A 144 -7.01 -5.36 17.41
N ARG A 145 -7.63 -6.12 16.51
CA ARG A 145 -8.85 -6.90 16.77
C ARG A 145 -8.64 -8.39 16.53
N HIS A 146 -9.12 -9.23 17.45
CA HIS A 146 -9.18 -10.68 17.31
C HIS A 146 -10.51 -11.21 17.84
N GLY A 147 -11.35 -11.75 16.95
CA GLY A 147 -12.75 -12.06 17.26
C GLY A 147 -13.50 -10.81 17.73
N GLY A 148 -14.26 -10.92 18.82
CA GLY A 148 -14.97 -9.81 19.45
C GLY A 148 -14.13 -8.94 20.40
N ARG A 149 -12.79 -9.08 20.43
CA ARG A 149 -11.91 -8.34 21.35
C ARG A 149 -11.02 -7.37 20.57
N SER A 150 -10.84 -6.18 21.12
CA SER A 150 -9.96 -5.15 20.52
C SER A 150 -9.08 -4.46 21.57
N ARG A 151 -7.93 -3.95 21.12
CA ARG A 151 -7.03 -3.11 21.90
C ARG A 151 -6.45 -2.02 20.99
N ARG A 152 -6.46 -0.78 21.47
CA ARG A 152 -5.69 0.31 20.83
C ARG A 152 -4.25 0.23 21.31
N LEU A 153 -3.31 0.17 20.38
CA LEU A 153 -1.89 -0.07 20.64
C LEU A 153 -1.04 0.93 19.86
N ALA A 154 0.02 1.42 20.48
CA ALA A 154 1.05 2.20 19.80
C ALA A 154 1.99 1.27 19.04
N VAL A 155 2.25 1.61 17.78
CA VAL A 155 3.09 0.84 16.86
C VAL A 155 4.52 1.32 16.96
N ARG A 156 5.44 0.36 17.09
CA ARG A 156 6.88 0.58 16.98
C ARG A 156 7.41 -0.23 15.80
N SER A 157 8.25 0.39 14.97
CA SER A 157 9.04 -0.31 13.96
C SER A 157 10.43 -0.62 14.57
N PRO A 158 10.87 -1.89 14.61
CA PRO A 158 12.21 -2.23 15.07
C PRO A 158 13.25 -1.79 14.04
N ALA A 159 14.51 -1.65 14.45
CA ALA A 159 15.60 -1.25 13.54
C ALA A 159 15.95 -2.34 12.50
N ASN A 160 15.54 -3.59 12.73
CA ASN A 160 15.80 -4.70 11.82
C ASN A 160 14.81 -4.68 10.65
N LEU A 161 15.32 -4.36 9.46
CA LEU A 161 14.53 -4.27 8.23
C LEU A 161 13.93 -5.62 7.80
N PHE A 162 14.54 -6.74 8.17
CA PHE A 162 14.11 -8.08 7.74
C PHE A 162 13.12 -8.75 8.70
N GLU A 163 12.81 -8.11 9.83
CA GLU A 163 11.82 -8.65 10.75
C GLU A 163 10.44 -8.66 10.09
N SER A 164 9.74 -9.79 10.16
CA SER A 164 8.40 -9.99 9.60
C SER A 164 7.36 -10.37 10.65
N GLY A 165 7.76 -10.36 11.93
CA GLY A 165 6.91 -10.71 13.06
C GLY A 165 6.01 -9.58 13.52
N LEU A 166 4.95 -9.95 14.26
CA LEU A 166 4.12 -9.03 15.03
C LEU A 166 4.29 -9.36 16.51
N ASN A 167 5.04 -8.53 17.23
CA ASN A 167 5.32 -8.71 18.65
C ASN A 167 4.40 -7.84 19.49
N LEU A 168 3.80 -8.43 20.53
CA LEU A 168 2.87 -7.77 21.42
C LEU A 168 3.39 -7.81 22.86
N HIS A 169 3.04 -6.81 23.66
CA HIS A 169 3.20 -6.95 25.10
C HIS A 169 2.37 -8.15 25.62
N PRO A 170 2.85 -8.95 26.59
CA PRO A 170 2.13 -10.12 27.12
C PRO A 170 0.68 -9.84 27.52
N ASP A 171 0.41 -8.65 28.06
CA ASP A 171 -0.94 -8.23 28.45
C ASP A 171 -1.91 -8.15 27.26
N ALA A 172 -1.43 -7.64 26.12
CA ALA A 172 -2.22 -7.54 24.90
C ALA A 172 -2.49 -8.93 24.32
N VAL A 173 -1.50 -9.83 24.35
CA VAL A 173 -1.65 -11.24 23.94
C VAL A 173 -2.77 -11.91 24.75
N ARG A 174 -2.72 -11.80 26.09
CA ARG A 174 -3.73 -12.38 26.98
C ARG A 174 -5.11 -11.73 26.76
N ALA A 175 -5.16 -10.40 26.69
CA ALA A 175 -6.42 -9.67 26.51
C ALA A 175 -7.12 -10.00 25.19
N LEU A 176 -6.37 -10.20 24.11
CA LEU A 176 -6.90 -10.56 22.79
C LEU A 176 -7.09 -12.07 22.62
N LYS A 177 -6.69 -12.89 23.61
CA LYS A 177 -6.65 -14.37 23.53
C LYS A 177 -5.90 -14.87 22.29
N LEU A 178 -4.75 -14.25 22.02
CA LEU A 178 -3.83 -14.69 20.96
C LEU A 178 -2.88 -15.75 21.52
N ARG A 179 -2.41 -16.65 20.64
CA ARG A 179 -1.39 -17.66 20.97
C ARG A 179 -0.06 -17.24 20.36
N THR A 180 0.98 -17.20 21.17
CA THR A 180 2.33 -16.90 20.70
C THR A 180 2.86 -18.03 19.81
N GLY A 181 3.75 -17.71 18.87
CA GLY A 181 4.32 -18.65 17.90
C GLY A 181 3.35 -19.13 16.83
N THR A 182 2.05 -18.81 16.94
CA THR A 182 1.04 -19.21 15.95
C THR A 182 1.00 -18.19 14.82
N ALA A 183 0.92 -18.68 13.57
CA ALA A 183 0.71 -17.86 12.40
C ALA A 183 -0.76 -17.44 12.26
N TYR A 184 -0.99 -16.16 11.97
CA TYR A 184 -2.30 -15.59 11.75
C TYR A 184 -2.36 -14.87 10.41
N LYS A 185 -3.55 -14.87 9.79
CA LYS A 185 -3.89 -13.96 8.70
C LYS A 185 -4.20 -12.60 9.28
N LEU A 186 -3.60 -11.58 8.71
CA LEU A 186 -3.74 -10.19 9.09
C LEU A 186 -4.48 -9.45 7.99
N SER A 187 -5.39 -8.57 8.36
CA SER A 187 -6.02 -7.62 7.45
C SER A 187 -6.00 -6.24 8.06
N TYR A 188 -5.42 -5.28 7.36
CA TYR A 188 -5.32 -3.89 7.81
C TYR A 188 -6.19 -3.00 6.94
N ASP A 189 -6.98 -2.14 7.58
CA ASP A 189 -7.73 -1.08 6.91
C ASP A 189 -7.13 0.29 7.26
N GLN A 190 -6.52 0.94 6.27
CA GLN A 190 -5.90 2.26 6.41
C GLN A 190 -6.90 3.37 6.78
N ARG A 191 -8.20 3.18 6.54
CA ARG A 191 -9.23 4.19 6.87
C ARG A 191 -9.56 4.15 8.36
N SER A 192 -9.87 2.97 8.87
CA SER A 192 -10.23 2.76 10.28
C SER A 192 -9.02 2.59 11.20
N LYS A 193 -7.81 2.41 10.63
CA LYS A 193 -6.59 2.03 11.36
C LYS A 193 -6.81 0.76 12.20
N GLU A 194 -7.56 -0.18 11.65
CA GLU A 194 -7.88 -1.44 12.30
C GLU A 194 -7.06 -2.59 11.68
N LEU A 195 -6.31 -3.30 12.52
CA LEU A 195 -5.60 -4.52 12.19
C LEU A 195 -6.40 -5.72 12.73
N VAL A 196 -7.04 -6.46 11.84
CA VAL A 196 -7.81 -7.66 12.17
C VAL A 196 -6.93 -8.89 12.06
N VAL A 197 -6.90 -9.68 13.13
CA VAL A 197 -6.18 -10.94 13.24
C VAL A 197 -7.17 -12.09 13.10
N LYS A 198 -6.89 -13.05 12.22
CA LYS A 198 -7.71 -14.26 12.00
C LYS A 198 -6.83 -15.51 12.02
N PRO A 199 -7.28 -16.64 12.61
CA PRO A 199 -6.52 -17.89 12.57
C PRO A 199 -6.22 -18.31 11.12
N ALA A 200 -4.96 -18.65 10.81
CA ALA A 200 -4.55 -19.00 9.44
C ALA A 200 -5.30 -20.23 8.88
N GLY A 201 -5.68 -21.17 9.76
CA GLY A 201 -6.43 -22.38 9.42
C GLY A 201 -7.95 -22.24 9.39
N SER A 202 -8.51 -21.04 9.65
CA SER A 202 -9.93 -20.82 9.41
C SER A 202 -10.15 -20.78 7.89
N LYS A 203 -10.72 -21.86 7.33
CA LYS A 203 -11.34 -21.79 6.01
C LYS A 203 -12.30 -20.60 6.10
N SER A 204 -12.09 -19.57 5.27
CA SER A 204 -13.01 -18.44 5.19
C SER A 204 -14.38 -19.05 4.93
N ALA A 205 -15.28 -18.99 5.91
CA ALA A 205 -16.67 -19.35 5.71
C ALA A 205 -17.14 -18.41 4.60
N GLY A 206 -17.23 -18.94 3.38
CA GLY A 206 -17.68 -18.19 2.22
C GLY A 206 -19.03 -17.60 2.56
N ALA A 207 -19.16 -16.29 2.39
CA ALA A 207 -20.44 -15.65 2.19
C ALA A 207 -21.05 -16.29 0.93
N GLY A 208 -21.82 -17.35 1.15
CA GLY A 208 -22.34 -18.26 0.14
C GLY A 208 -23.41 -19.12 0.79
N GLN A 209 -24.36 -18.47 1.44
CA GLN A 209 -25.68 -19.04 1.68
C GLN A 209 -26.70 -18.04 1.14
N ASP A 210 -26.97 -18.17 -0.16
CA ASP A 210 -28.32 -17.96 -0.68
C ASP A 210 -29.24 -18.92 0.06
N LYS A 211 -29.70 -18.49 1.24
CA LYS A 211 -30.88 -19.08 1.85
C LYS A 211 -32.07 -18.66 0.99
N LYS A 212 -32.40 -19.56 0.07
CA LYS A 212 -33.74 -19.74 -0.47
C LYS A 212 -34.64 -20.13 0.71
N GLU A 213 -35.06 -19.14 1.49
CA GLU A 213 -35.96 -19.35 2.62
C GLU A 213 -37.38 -19.42 2.05
N ALA A 214 -37.89 -20.65 2.05
CA ALA A 214 -39.21 -21.01 1.62
C ALA A 214 -40.25 -20.28 2.44
N ASN A 215 -41.14 -19.60 1.72
CA ASN A 215 -42.36 -19.00 2.18
C ASN A 215 -43.22 -20.06 2.92
N ARG A 216 -43.17 -20.09 4.25
CA ARG A 216 -44.17 -20.76 5.09
C ARG A 216 -45.09 -19.69 5.66
N SER A 217 -46.22 -19.54 4.99
CA SER A 217 -47.39 -18.79 5.41
C SER A 217 -47.97 -19.37 6.71
N GLY A 218 -48.22 -18.51 7.68
CA GLY A 218 -48.89 -18.86 8.93
C GLY A 218 -48.95 -17.65 9.87
N GLY A 219 -49.82 -16.70 9.58
CA GLY A 219 -50.00 -15.51 10.41
C GLY A 219 -51.13 -14.63 9.92
N THR A 220 -52.32 -14.87 10.48
CA THR A 220 -53.61 -14.23 10.23
C THR A 220 -53.68 -12.79 10.76
N ASN A 221 -54.11 -11.88 9.88
CA ASN A 221 -54.98 -10.69 10.05
C ASN A 221 -54.99 -9.84 11.35
N ARG A 222 -54.75 -8.54 11.14
CA ARG A 222 -55.53 -7.32 11.53
C ARG A 222 -54.50 -6.17 11.70
N SER A 223 -54.56 -5.06 10.98
CA SER A 223 -55.66 -4.09 10.95
C SER A 223 -55.56 -3.09 9.77
N THR A 224 -56.73 -2.80 9.23
CA THR A 224 -57.24 -1.55 8.63
C THR A 224 -56.33 -0.31 8.54
N GLY A 225 -56.18 0.22 7.32
CA GLY A 225 -55.70 1.57 7.04
C GLY A 225 -55.79 1.89 5.55
N ALA A 226 -56.94 2.39 5.11
CA ALA A 226 -57.22 2.77 3.73
C ALA A 226 -56.74 4.20 3.41
N SER A 227 -56.20 4.40 2.19
CA SER A 227 -56.38 5.54 1.25
C SER A 227 -55.13 5.65 0.36
N ARG A 228 -55.14 5.17 -0.91
CA ARG A 228 -55.64 5.79 -2.16
C ARG A 228 -54.89 7.06 -2.62
N SER A 229 -54.04 6.88 -3.65
CA SER A 229 -53.95 7.67 -4.90
C SER A 229 -52.91 6.96 -5.79
N GLU A 230 -53.31 6.15 -6.77
CA GLU A 230 -53.53 6.53 -8.19
C GLU A 230 -52.39 7.32 -8.84
N GLY A 231 -51.84 6.74 -9.91
CA GLY A 231 -50.76 7.30 -10.70
C GLY A 231 -50.18 6.28 -11.67
N ALA A 232 -51.03 5.75 -12.56
CA ALA A 232 -50.62 4.91 -13.68
C ALA A 232 -49.78 5.71 -14.69
N ASN A 233 -48.71 5.11 -15.22
CA ASN A 233 -48.45 5.19 -16.65
C ASN A 233 -47.64 4.00 -17.18
N ARG A 234 -48.22 3.41 -18.22
CA ARG A 234 -47.73 2.30 -19.02
C ARG A 234 -46.86 2.81 -20.16
N SER A 235 -45.79 2.10 -20.46
CA SER A 235 -45.29 1.79 -21.81
C SER A 235 -44.15 0.79 -21.65
N GLY A 236 -44.21 -0.44 -22.15
CA GLY A 236 -44.58 -0.80 -23.52
C GLY A 236 -43.31 -0.78 -24.36
N GLY A 237 -42.56 -1.88 -24.35
CA GLY A 237 -41.26 -1.99 -25.03
C GLY A 237 -40.88 -3.45 -25.25
N VAL A 238 -41.66 -4.12 -26.08
CA VAL A 238 -41.29 -5.39 -26.71
C VAL A 238 -40.17 -5.10 -27.68
N ASN A 239 -39.04 -5.82 -27.58
CA ASN A 239 -38.29 -6.12 -28.80
C ASN A 239 -37.68 -7.52 -28.75
N ARG A 240 -38.10 -8.30 -29.74
CA ARG A 240 -37.63 -9.63 -30.09
C ARG A 240 -36.32 -9.47 -30.86
N SER A 241 -35.36 -10.37 -30.61
CA SER A 241 -34.52 -10.86 -31.69
C SER A 241 -34.09 -12.28 -31.35
N ALA A 242 -34.76 -13.21 -32.01
CA ALA A 242 -34.29 -14.56 -32.22
C ALA A 242 -33.00 -14.52 -33.06
N GLY A 243 -32.03 -15.34 -32.68
CA GLY A 243 -30.84 -15.64 -33.47
C GLY A 243 -30.50 -17.11 -33.26
N ALA A 244 -31.14 -17.96 -34.06
CA ALA A 244 -30.78 -19.36 -34.22
C ALA A 244 -29.92 -19.52 -35.47
N ASN A 245 -28.79 -20.22 -35.36
CA ASN A 245 -28.26 -21.24 -36.30
C ASN A 245 -26.86 -21.67 -35.82
N ARG A 246 -26.65 -22.97 -35.50
CA ARG A 246 -26.16 -24.07 -36.37
C ARG A 246 -24.69 -23.82 -36.79
N SER A 247 -23.74 -24.74 -36.69
CA SER A 247 -23.75 -26.20 -36.91
C SER A 247 -22.34 -26.78 -36.74
N GLY A 248 -22.25 -28.08 -36.41
CA GLY A 248 -21.20 -29.04 -36.82
C GLY A 248 -19.79 -28.84 -36.23
N GLY A 249 -19.10 -29.83 -35.67
CA GLY A 249 -19.01 -31.23 -36.05
C GLY A 249 -17.56 -31.50 -36.44
N GLY A 250 -16.87 -32.42 -35.77
CA GLY A 250 -15.50 -32.80 -36.14
C GLY A 250 -14.67 -33.41 -35.02
N SER A 251 -15.04 -34.60 -34.57
CA SER A 251 -14.12 -35.52 -33.88
C SER A 251 -13.32 -36.28 -34.92
N VAL A 252 -11.99 -36.18 -34.94
CA VAL A 252 -11.11 -37.23 -35.48
C VAL A 252 -9.84 -37.35 -34.62
N SER A 253 -9.59 -38.61 -34.28
CA SER A 253 -8.49 -39.34 -33.65
C SER A 253 -7.02 -38.97 -33.97
N HIS A 254 -6.18 -38.94 -32.91
CA HIS A 254 -4.94 -39.72 -32.62
C HIS A 254 -4.18 -40.49 -33.75
N PRO A 255 -2.91 -40.97 -33.58
CA PRO A 255 -1.80 -40.64 -32.64
C PRO A 255 -0.38 -40.60 -33.37
N PRO A 256 0.76 -41.19 -32.89
CA PRO A 256 1.94 -40.48 -32.38
C PRO A 256 3.29 -40.80 -33.09
N ALA A 257 4.36 -40.05 -32.79
CA ALA A 257 5.75 -40.41 -33.10
C ALA A 257 6.66 -39.88 -31.97
N SER A 258 7.16 -40.72 -31.06
CA SER A 258 8.41 -41.50 -31.13
C SER A 258 9.69 -40.67 -31.22
N GLY A 259 10.47 -40.66 -30.13
CA GLY A 259 11.81 -40.05 -30.08
C GLY A 259 12.59 -40.45 -28.84
N LYS A 260 12.98 -41.73 -28.75
CA LYS A 260 14.00 -42.23 -27.80
C LYS A 260 15.37 -41.64 -28.16
N LYS A 261 16.09 -41.08 -27.19
CA LYS A 261 17.57 -41.15 -27.16
C LYS A 261 18.04 -41.54 -25.75
N ARG A 262 18.66 -42.71 -25.67
CA ARG A 262 19.56 -43.13 -24.60
C ARG A 262 20.94 -42.52 -24.87
N SER A 263 21.60 -42.06 -23.82
CA SER A 263 23.07 -42.04 -23.77
C SER A 263 23.51 -42.44 -22.37
N THR A 264 24.26 -43.55 -22.35
CA THR A 264 25.05 -44.13 -21.28
C THR A 264 26.22 -43.22 -20.89
N GLY A 265 26.65 -43.26 -19.62
CA GLY A 265 28.00 -42.79 -19.30
C GLY A 265 28.31 -42.53 -17.82
N ALA A 266 29.11 -43.45 -17.26
CA ALA A 266 30.14 -43.22 -16.24
C ALA A 266 29.74 -43.01 -14.77
N ALA A 267 29.91 -44.11 -14.04
CA ALA A 267 30.22 -44.14 -12.62
C ALA A 267 31.52 -43.36 -12.32
N GLY A 268 31.48 -42.55 -11.27
CA GLY A 268 32.63 -41.86 -10.71
C GLY A 268 32.57 -41.91 -9.19
N ASN A 269 33.45 -42.72 -8.62
CA ASN A 269 33.72 -42.87 -7.18
C ASN A 269 33.86 -41.51 -6.48
N ARG A 270 33.20 -41.33 -5.34
CA ARG A 270 33.62 -40.35 -4.33
C ARG A 270 33.50 -40.94 -2.92
N PRO A 271 34.57 -40.85 -2.11
CA PRO A 271 34.68 -41.57 -0.84
C PRO A 271 33.95 -40.89 0.32
N ALA A 272 33.75 -41.69 1.37
CA ALA A 272 33.10 -41.36 2.64
C ALA A 272 33.79 -40.20 3.40
N PRO A 273 33.04 -39.47 4.26
CA PRO A 273 33.63 -38.53 5.21
C PRO A 273 34.16 -39.27 6.45
N GLU A 274 35.48 -39.21 6.66
CA GLU A 274 36.10 -39.58 7.94
C GLU A 274 35.86 -38.52 9.04
N PRO A 275 35.83 -38.93 10.32
CA PRO A 275 35.49 -38.08 11.45
C PRO A 275 36.73 -37.37 12.01
N ASN A 276 36.67 -36.05 12.14
CA ASN A 276 37.73 -35.29 12.80
C ASN A 276 37.45 -35.18 14.29
N ALA A 277 38.19 -35.96 15.08
CA ALA A 277 38.25 -35.89 16.53
C ALA A 277 39.53 -35.17 16.98
N ARG A 278 39.43 -34.47 18.13
CA ARG A 278 40.52 -33.95 18.99
C ARG A 278 41.26 -32.72 18.45
N ALA A 279 41.62 -31.70 19.24
CA ALA A 279 41.65 -31.54 20.68
C ALA A 279 41.85 -30.06 21.09
N ARG A 280 41.73 -29.84 22.41
CA ARG A 280 42.44 -28.86 23.27
C ARG A 280 41.57 -27.76 23.88
N THR A 281 40.89 -28.18 24.93
CA THR A 281 40.76 -27.47 26.21
C THR A 281 42.02 -26.69 26.60
N ARG A 282 41.89 -25.37 26.81
CA ARG A 282 42.68 -24.62 27.81
C ARG A 282 41.84 -23.47 28.38
N LYS A 283 41.51 -23.60 29.66
CA LYS A 283 41.06 -22.56 30.60
C LYS A 283 42.32 -21.94 31.22
N PRO A 284 42.35 -20.62 31.47
CA PRO A 284 42.64 -20.16 32.84
C PRO A 284 41.75 -18.95 33.19
N THR A 285 40.95 -19.01 34.26
CA THR A 285 41.25 -18.49 35.63
C THR A 285 41.80 -17.07 35.65
N SER A 286 40.91 -16.12 36.01
CA SER A 286 41.22 -14.83 36.62
C SER A 286 41.87 -15.02 38.00
N PRO A 287 42.74 -14.07 38.41
CA PRO A 287 42.52 -13.28 39.63
C PRO A 287 42.75 -11.79 39.34
N ALA A 288 41.80 -10.91 39.68
CA ALA A 288 41.71 -10.14 40.93
C ALA A 288 42.73 -8.98 41.08
N THR A 289 42.13 -7.81 41.34
CA THR A 289 42.61 -6.64 42.09
C THR A 289 43.62 -5.64 41.49
N ALA A 290 43.10 -4.41 41.37
CA ALA A 290 43.68 -3.13 41.79
C ALA A 290 44.89 -2.58 41.01
N ARG A 291 44.66 -1.47 40.28
CA ARG A 291 45.18 -0.15 40.67
C ARG A 291 44.51 0.97 39.88
N ASP A 292 44.35 2.04 40.62
CA ASP A 292 43.66 3.29 40.38
C ASP A 292 44.65 4.24 39.71
N ASP A 293 44.43 4.60 38.44
CA ASP A 293 45.20 5.64 37.74
C ASP A 293 44.25 6.62 37.08
N ARG A 294 43.82 7.58 37.90
CA ARG A 294 42.98 8.72 37.54
C ARG A 294 43.89 9.84 37.01
N PRO A 295 43.83 10.23 35.72
CA PRO A 295 44.54 11.42 35.26
C PRO A 295 43.87 12.70 35.77
N PRO A 296 44.65 13.77 36.04
CA PRO A 296 44.17 14.99 36.66
C PRO A 296 43.24 15.81 35.76
N ALA A 297 42.31 16.49 36.42
CA ALA A 297 41.28 17.35 35.84
C ALA A 297 41.85 18.40 34.88
N ALA A 298 41.33 18.38 33.64
CA ALA A 298 41.48 19.48 32.71
C ALA A 298 40.64 20.68 33.17
N ARG A 299 41.27 21.85 33.02
CA ARG A 299 40.83 23.18 33.43
C ARG A 299 39.40 23.53 33.03
N VAL A 300 38.73 24.16 33.99
CA VAL A 300 37.52 24.97 33.84
C VAL A 300 37.77 26.10 32.84
N SER A 301 37.17 25.98 31.66
CA SER A 301 36.98 27.10 30.73
C SER A 301 35.70 27.84 31.11
N LYS A 302 35.86 29.15 31.32
CA LYS A 302 34.84 30.13 31.69
C LYS A 302 33.63 30.08 30.73
N PRO A 303 32.40 30.33 31.22
CA PRO A 303 31.25 30.47 30.34
C PRO A 303 31.37 31.75 29.50
N VAL A 304 31.39 31.59 28.18
CA VAL A 304 31.22 32.68 27.22
C VAL A 304 29.80 33.23 27.39
N ARG A 305 29.73 34.53 27.67
CA ARG A 305 28.53 35.35 27.78
C ARG A 305 27.76 35.26 26.45
N GLN A 306 26.62 34.57 26.46
CA GLN A 306 25.69 34.60 25.33
C GLN A 306 25.10 36.01 25.23
N GLU A 307 25.50 36.76 24.20
CA GLU A 307 24.79 37.97 23.81
C GLU A 307 23.37 37.60 23.37
N LYS A 308 22.42 38.16 24.10
CA LYS A 308 20.99 38.11 23.82
C LYS A 308 20.73 38.93 22.56
N ILE A 309 20.80 38.30 21.39
CA ILE A 309 20.34 38.89 20.13
C ILE A 309 18.83 39.06 20.24
N THR A 310 18.42 40.28 20.59
CA THR A 310 17.03 40.70 20.61
C THR A 310 16.61 40.91 19.17
N ARG A 311 15.79 40.00 18.63
CA ARG A 311 15.15 40.19 17.33
C ARG A 311 14.23 41.42 17.39
N PRO A 312 14.34 42.39 16.46
CA PRO A 312 13.38 43.47 16.39
C PRO A 312 12.00 42.93 16.00
N ALA A 313 10.96 43.47 16.63
CA ALA A 313 9.56 43.15 16.36
C ALA A 313 9.19 43.46 14.90
N PRO A 314 8.27 42.68 14.29
CA PRO A 314 7.78 42.99 12.96
C PRO A 314 6.93 44.28 12.99
N VAL A 315 7.38 45.29 12.24
CA VAL A 315 6.60 46.49 11.96
C VAL A 315 5.46 46.08 11.01
N PHE A 316 4.25 45.96 11.55
CA PHE A 316 3.03 45.88 10.74
C PHE A 316 2.82 47.21 10.04
N ARG A 317 3.10 47.26 8.74
CA ARG A 317 2.76 48.39 7.87
C ARG A 317 1.35 48.19 7.33
N THR A 318 0.38 48.83 7.95
CA THR A 318 -1.01 48.90 7.48
C THR A 318 -1.05 49.77 6.22
N VAL A 319 -1.13 49.13 5.04
CA VAL A 319 -1.41 49.85 3.79
C VAL A 319 -2.92 50.01 3.69
N LYS A 320 -3.38 51.23 4.00
CA LYS A 320 -4.76 51.68 3.82
C LYS A 320 -4.96 52.02 2.33
N GLY A 321 -5.37 51.03 1.54
CA GLY A 321 -5.71 51.19 0.13
C GLY A 321 -7.16 51.65 -0.03
N SER A 322 -7.35 52.96 -0.19
CA SER A 322 -8.60 53.58 -0.63
C SER A 322 -8.82 53.29 -2.12
N GLY A 323 -9.81 52.45 -2.45
CA GLY A 323 -10.23 52.17 -3.83
C GLY A 323 -11.64 52.72 -4.07
N ALA A 324 -11.73 53.99 -4.47
CA ALA A 324 -12.96 54.61 -4.94
C ALA A 324 -12.87 54.88 -6.46
N GLY A 325 -13.77 54.24 -7.20
CA GLY A 325 -14.34 54.76 -8.45
C GLY A 325 -13.48 54.74 -9.72
N LYS A 326 -13.96 54.02 -10.74
CA LYS A 326 -14.74 54.65 -11.82
C LYS A 326 -15.22 53.61 -12.85
N ARG A 327 -16.51 53.73 -13.17
CA ARG A 327 -17.19 53.16 -14.34
C ARG A 327 -16.63 53.78 -15.63
N SER A 328 -16.40 52.96 -16.64
CA SER A 328 -16.51 53.34 -18.07
C SER A 328 -16.84 52.05 -18.85
N LYS A 329 -18.08 51.94 -19.31
CA LYS A 329 -18.53 52.17 -20.70
C LYS A 329 -18.19 51.02 -21.65
N SER A 330 -19.24 50.25 -21.90
CA SER A 330 -19.53 49.44 -23.08
C SER A 330 -19.22 50.16 -24.41
N GLY A 331 -18.71 49.40 -25.39
CA GLY A 331 -18.70 49.73 -26.81
C GLY A 331 -18.34 48.48 -27.64
N PRO A 332 -18.95 48.25 -28.83
CA PRO A 332 -19.09 46.92 -29.42
C PRO A 332 -18.15 46.58 -30.59
N ALA A 333 -18.13 45.28 -30.90
CA ALA A 333 -17.97 44.59 -32.18
C ALA A 333 -17.06 45.18 -33.30
N ALA A 334 -16.08 44.38 -33.72
CA ALA A 334 -15.65 44.31 -35.11
C ALA A 334 -15.21 42.87 -35.46
N ALA A 335 -15.84 42.32 -36.48
CA ALA A 335 -15.47 41.09 -37.17
C ALA A 335 -14.51 41.43 -38.32
N SER A 336 -13.50 40.58 -38.58
CA SER A 336 -12.95 40.38 -39.93
C SER A 336 -11.90 39.25 -39.95
N THR A 337 -12.36 38.10 -40.49
CA THR A 337 -11.73 37.21 -41.50
C THR A 337 -10.34 36.55 -41.32
N PRO A 338 -10.17 35.33 -41.87
CA PRO A 338 -8.98 34.50 -41.73
C PRO A 338 -7.94 34.73 -42.85
N TYR A 339 -6.66 34.51 -42.53
CA TYR A 339 -5.56 34.50 -43.51
C TYR A 339 -5.09 33.06 -43.75
N MET A 340 -5.24 32.61 -44.99
CA MET A 340 -4.66 31.38 -45.56
C MET A 340 -3.93 31.81 -46.83
N PRO A 341 -2.67 31.38 -47.05
CA PRO A 341 -2.14 31.29 -48.40
C PRO A 341 -1.91 29.82 -48.79
N LYS A 342 -2.63 29.40 -49.85
CA LYS A 342 -2.13 28.46 -50.87
C LYS A 342 -0.95 29.18 -51.56
N GLY A 343 0.21 28.61 -51.82
CA GLY A 343 0.48 27.39 -52.58
C GLY A 343 1.44 27.75 -53.73
N ARG A 344 2.39 26.86 -54.05
CA ARG A 344 3.23 26.74 -55.27
C ARG A 344 4.36 25.76 -54.89
N ALA A 345 4.88 24.91 -55.76
CA ALA A 345 4.47 24.31 -57.01
C ALA A 345 5.30 23.00 -57.09
#